data_AF-A0A7C5SNU2-F1
#
_entry.id   AF-A0A7C5SNU2-F1
#
_cell.length_a   1.000
_cell.length_b   1.000
_cell.length_c   1.000
_cell.angle_alpha   90.00
_cell.angle_beta   90.00
_cell.angle_gamma   90.00
#
_symmetry.space_group_name_H-M   'P 1'
#
loop_
_entity.id
_entity.type
_entity.pdbx_description
1 polymer ?
#
loop_
_entity_poly.entity_id
_entity_poly.type
_entity_poly.pdbx_seq_one_letter_code
_entity_poly.pdbx_strand_id
1 'polypeptide(L)'
;MQTTSTIKPYKKPAASVLVYGDITDSIVEKLKNILKLHGHRGLKIILASQSFPRALESLRKFLHENYTFTIEIYSYSSSLIEKLKTTRGDSEIVAVLVSSSELVNQVPSFLLDKLMVS
;
A
#
# COMPACT_ATOMS: atom_id res chain seq x y z
N MET A 1 -5.03 -30.07 -31.18
CA MET A 1 -5.14 -30.01 -29.71
C MET A 1 -5.11 -28.54 -29.31
N GLN A 2 -6.26 -27.96 -28.95
CA GLN A 2 -6.35 -26.58 -28.44
C GLN A 2 -6.05 -26.60 -26.95
N THR A 3 -4.98 -25.93 -26.53
CA THR A 3 -4.69 -25.68 -25.12
C THR A 3 -5.61 -24.56 -24.65
N THR A 4 -6.71 -24.92 -23.99
CA THR A 4 -7.54 -23.97 -23.26
C THR A 4 -6.74 -23.47 -22.05
N SER A 5 -6.05 -22.33 -22.22
CA SER A 5 -5.44 -21.61 -21.11
C SER A 5 -6.56 -21.11 -20.20
N THR A 6 -6.85 -21.87 -19.14
CA THR A 6 -7.73 -21.42 -18.06
C THR A 6 -7.00 -20.29 -17.33
N ILE A 7 -7.21 -19.06 -17.78
CA ILE A 7 -6.74 -17.87 -17.09
C ILE A 7 -7.40 -17.90 -15.71
N LYS A 8 -6.62 -18.22 -14.67
CA LYS A 8 -7.11 -18.13 -13.29
C LYS A 8 -7.56 -16.68 -13.08
N PRO A 9 -8.80 -16.43 -12.63
CA PRO A 9 -9.26 -15.07 -12.40
C PRO A 9 -8.34 -14.43 -11.36
N TYR A 10 -7.88 -13.21 -11.66
CA TYR A 10 -7.07 -12.42 -10.75
C TYR A 10 -7.81 -12.27 -9.42
N LYS A 11 -7.20 -12.73 -8.33
CA LYS A 11 -7.76 -12.55 -6.98
C LYS A 11 -7.28 -11.20 -6.45
N LYS A 12 -8.23 -10.30 -6.19
CA LYS A 12 -7.96 -9.01 -5.57
C LYS A 12 -7.21 -9.19 -4.23
N PRO A 13 -6.21 -8.34 -3.92
CA PRO A 13 -5.54 -8.34 -2.62
C PRO A 13 -6.54 -8.29 -1.48
N ALA A 14 -6.23 -8.99 -0.39
CA ALA A 14 -7.12 -9.05 0.78
C ALA A 14 -7.10 -7.77 1.62
N ALA A 15 -6.03 -6.99 1.50
CA ALA A 15 -5.83 -5.77 2.26
C ALA A 15 -5.05 -4.76 1.43
N SER A 16 -5.23 -3.50 1.80
CA SER A 16 -4.56 -2.32 1.28
C SER A 16 -3.85 -1.60 2.42
N VAL A 17 -2.67 -1.08 2.14
CA VAL A 17 -1.90 -0.23 3.05
C VAL A 17 -1.57 1.06 2.34
N LEU A 18 -1.88 2.16 2.99
CA LEU A 18 -1.54 3.48 2.52
C LEU A 18 -0.24 3.91 3.17
N VAL A 19 0.73 4.35 2.38
CA VAL A 19 2.05 4.77 2.85
C VAL A 19 2.28 6.22 2.43
N TYR A 20 2.44 7.11 3.39
CA TYR A 20 2.84 8.50 3.19
C TYR A 20 4.32 8.63 3.53
N GLY A 21 5.14 8.98 2.53
CA GLY A 21 6.52 9.38 2.75
C GLY A 21 7.54 8.53 2.04
N ASP A 22 8.74 8.58 2.59
CA ASP A 22 9.82 7.73 2.15
C ASP A 22 9.68 6.34 2.76
N ILE A 23 10.14 5.35 2.01
CA ILE A 23 10.16 3.97 2.47
C ILE A 23 11.44 3.76 3.26
N THR A 24 11.32 3.82 4.59
CA THR A 24 12.37 3.50 5.55
C THR A 24 12.31 2.04 5.97
N ASP A 25 13.36 1.52 6.61
CA ASP A 25 13.37 0.16 7.14
C ASP A 25 12.21 -0.09 8.12
N SER A 26 11.88 0.89 8.96
CA SER A 26 10.72 0.85 9.88
C SER A 26 9.40 0.66 9.14
N ILE A 27 9.21 1.36 8.01
CA ILE A 27 8.02 1.18 7.15
C ILE A 27 7.99 -0.22 6.54
N VAL A 28 9.14 -0.72 6.08
CA VAL A 28 9.25 -2.08 5.51
C VAL A 28 8.93 -3.15 6.55
N GLU A 29 9.41 -3.02 7.79
CA GLU A 29 9.09 -3.95 8.88
C GLU A 29 7.59 -3.96 9.19
N LYS A 30 6.95 -2.79 9.23
CA LYS A 30 5.49 -2.70 9.40
C LYS A 30 4.73 -3.34 8.24
N LEU A 31 5.17 -3.13 7.00
CA LEU A 31 4.59 -3.81 5.82
C LEU A 31 4.72 -5.34 5.92
N LYS A 32 5.85 -5.86 6.40
CA LYS A 32 6.04 -7.30 6.66
C LYS A 32 5.05 -7.82 7.69
N ASN A 33 4.81 -7.08 8.78
CA ASN A 33 3.85 -7.47 9.80
C ASN A 33 2.42 -7.45 9.28
N ILE A 34 2.03 -6.41 8.52
CA ILE A 34 0.70 -6.33 7.93
C ILE A 34 0.48 -7.44 6.89
N LEU A 35 1.49 -7.76 6.07
CA LEU A 35 1.43 -8.86 5.12
C LEU A 35 1.18 -10.20 5.81
N LYS A 36 1.84 -10.47 6.95
CA LYS A 36 1.62 -11.69 7.73
C LYS A 36 0.19 -11.78 8.28
N LEU A 37 -0.36 -10.66 8.74
CA LEU A 37 -1.68 -10.62 9.40
C LEU A 37 -2.84 -10.60 8.40
N HIS A 38 -2.71 -9.84 7.32
CA HIS A 38 -3.82 -9.54 6.41
C HIS A 38 -3.57 -10.01 4.96
N GLY A 39 -2.34 -10.37 4.62
CA GLY A 39 -1.90 -10.64 3.25
C GLY A 39 -2.10 -12.07 2.75
N HIS A 40 -3.07 -12.83 3.28
CA HIS A 40 -3.38 -14.19 2.84
C HIS A 40 -3.73 -14.32 1.34
N ARG A 41 -4.08 -13.21 0.67
CA ARG A 41 -4.24 -13.11 -0.80
C ARG A 41 -3.35 -12.02 -1.42
N GLY A 42 -2.28 -11.64 -0.73
CA GLY A 42 -1.44 -10.51 -1.09
C GLY A 42 -1.91 -9.17 -0.53
N LEU A 43 -1.06 -8.17 -0.70
CA LEU A 43 -1.24 -6.83 -0.16
C LEU A 43 -1.20 -5.79 -1.29
N LYS A 44 -2.11 -4.82 -1.24
CA LYS A 44 -2.08 -3.64 -2.09
C LYS A 44 -1.33 -2.52 -1.36
N ILE A 45 -0.25 -2.00 -1.92
CA ILE A 45 0.48 -0.85 -1.38
C ILE A 45 0.09 0.38 -2.18
N ILE A 46 -0.52 1.35 -1.52
CA ILE A 46 -0.82 2.67 -2.06
C ILE A 46 0.26 3.61 -1.53
N LEU A 47 1.21 3.99 -2.37
CA LEU A 47 2.34 4.82 -1.98
C LEU A 47 2.12 6.27 -2.41
N ALA A 48 2.10 7.17 -1.44
CA ALA A 48 2.12 8.61 -1.59
C ALA A 48 3.53 9.12 -1.26
N SER A 49 4.34 9.40 -2.28
CA SER A 49 5.73 9.86 -2.09
C SER A 49 6.07 10.99 -3.07
N GLN A 50 7.03 11.84 -2.70
CA GLN A 50 7.61 12.84 -3.62
C GLN A 50 8.72 12.24 -4.48
N SER A 51 9.33 11.11 -4.08
CA SER A 51 10.49 10.51 -4.74
C SER A 51 10.26 9.05 -5.14
N PHE A 52 9.51 8.84 -6.24
CA PHE A 52 9.11 7.51 -6.70
C PHE A 52 10.27 6.53 -6.98
N PRO A 53 11.37 6.93 -7.65
CA PRO A 53 12.43 5.99 -7.99
C PRO A 53 13.12 5.41 -6.74
N ARG A 54 13.38 6.24 -5.73
CA ARG A 54 14.00 5.82 -4.46
C ARG A 54 13.07 4.93 -3.66
N ALA A 55 11.79 5.27 -3.59
CA ALA A 55 10.83 4.47 -2.86
C ALA A 55 10.65 3.04 -3.43
N LEU A 56 10.69 2.91 -4.76
CA LEU A 56 10.68 1.60 -5.43
C LEU A 56 11.95 0.79 -5.14
N GLU A 57 13.11 1.44 -5.09
CA GLU A 57 14.36 0.79 -4.73
C GLU A 57 14.33 0.24 -3.30
N SER A 58 13.84 1.04 -2.34
CA SER A 58 13.65 0.60 -0.96
C SER A 58 12.63 -0.54 -0.82
N LEU A 59 11.56 -0.54 -1.62
CA LEU A 59 10.58 -1.63 -1.64
C LEU A 59 11.07 -2.87 -2.38
N ARG A 60 12.08 -2.76 -3.25
CA ARG A 60 12.51 -3.84 -4.17
C ARG A 60 12.76 -5.14 -3.45
N LYS A 61 13.49 -5.12 -2.33
CA LYS A 61 13.80 -6.33 -1.55
C LYS A 61 12.52 -6.95 -0.96
N PHE A 62 11.66 -6.13 -0.37
CA PHE A 62 10.38 -6.57 0.18
C PHE A 62 9.47 -7.21 -0.89
N LEU A 63 9.41 -6.60 -2.07
CA LEU A 63 8.62 -7.10 -3.20
C LEU A 63 9.20 -8.39 -3.79
N HIS A 64 10.52 -8.52 -3.82
CA HIS A 64 11.18 -9.73 -4.29
C HIS A 64 10.97 -10.91 -3.34
N GLU A 65 10.95 -10.65 -2.02
CA GLU A 65 10.76 -11.67 -0.98
C GLU A 65 9.32 -12.22 -0.93
N ASN A 66 8.35 -11.61 -1.62
CA ASN A 66 6.94 -11.92 -1.42
C ASN A 66 6.16 -11.88 -2.76
N TYR A 67 5.54 -13.01 -3.12
CA TYR A 67 5.06 -13.28 -4.48
C TYR A 67 3.71 -12.66 -4.87
N THR A 68 3.03 -11.92 -3.99
CA THR A 68 1.65 -11.48 -4.25
C THR A 68 1.40 -10.05 -3.76
N PHE A 69 1.66 -9.07 -4.62
CA PHE A 69 1.32 -7.68 -4.35
C PHE A 69 0.71 -6.97 -5.54
N THR A 70 -0.03 -5.93 -5.23
CA THR A 70 -0.32 -4.83 -6.14
C THR A 70 0.32 -3.58 -5.57
N ILE A 71 0.98 -2.79 -6.40
CA ILE A 71 1.48 -1.48 -5.98
C ILE A 71 0.83 -0.43 -6.85
N GLU A 72 0.29 0.59 -6.20
CA GLU A 72 -0.14 1.81 -6.85
C GLU A 72 0.65 2.97 -6.26
N ILE A 73 1.29 3.75 -7.13
CA ILE A 73 2.15 4.86 -6.74
C ILE A 73 1.50 6.15 -7.19
N TYR A 74 1.42 7.11 -6.28
CA TYR A 74 0.82 8.41 -6.48
C TYR A 74 1.73 9.50 -5.94
N SER A 75 1.76 10.63 -6.64
CA SER A 75 2.23 11.88 -6.04
C SER A 75 1.30 12.27 -4.89
N TYR A 76 1.85 12.97 -3.91
CA TYR A 76 1.05 13.75 -2.97
C TYR A 76 0.24 14.77 -3.76
N SER A 77 -1.01 14.44 -4.03
CA SER A 77 -1.89 15.25 -4.83
C SER A 77 -3.30 15.13 -4.29
N SER A 78 -4.09 16.19 -4.47
CA SER A 78 -5.53 16.20 -4.24
C SER A 78 -6.22 15.03 -4.95
N SER A 79 -5.70 14.59 -6.10
CA SER A 79 -6.19 13.42 -6.85
C SER A 79 -6.08 12.11 -6.07
N LEU A 80 -5.01 11.88 -5.29
CA LEU A 80 -4.93 10.71 -4.41
C LEU A 80 -6.02 10.74 -3.34
N ILE A 81 -6.24 11.89 -2.72
CA ILE A 81 -7.26 12.05 -1.67
C ILE A 81 -8.67 11.82 -2.24
N GLU A 82 -8.96 12.37 -3.43
CA GLU A 82 -10.22 12.11 -4.12
C GLU A 82 -10.36 10.64 -4.52
N LYS A 83 -9.27 10.00 -4.95
CA LYS A 83 -9.28 8.56 -5.23
C LYS A 83 -9.56 7.74 -3.97
N LEU A 84 -8.95 8.06 -2.84
CA LEU A 84 -9.22 7.40 -1.56
C LEU A 84 -10.66 7.64 -1.09
N LYS A 85 -11.20 8.85 -1.28
CA LYS A 85 -12.59 9.21 -0.96
C LYS A 85 -13.61 8.55 -1.87
N THR A 86 -13.32 8.38 -3.16
CA THR A 86 -14.20 7.67 -4.12
C THR A 86 -14.08 6.16 -3.98
N THR A 87 -12.92 5.69 -3.51
CA THR A 87 -12.72 4.29 -3.09
C THR A 87 -13.27 4.03 -1.68
N ARG A 88 -14.14 4.90 -1.12
CA ARG A 88 -15.00 4.69 0.09
C ARG A 88 -15.95 3.48 0.02
N GLY A 89 -15.60 2.45 -0.75
CA GLY A 89 -15.95 1.05 -0.50
C GLY A 89 -14.98 0.35 0.47
N ASP A 90 -14.18 1.11 1.22
CA ASP A 90 -13.88 1.00 2.67
C ASP A 90 -14.03 -0.36 3.40
N SER A 91 -13.46 -1.44 2.89
CA SER A 91 -13.21 -2.63 3.73
C SER A 91 -11.79 -3.18 3.63
N GLU A 92 -10.89 -2.52 2.89
CA GLU A 92 -9.57 -3.10 2.61
C GLU A 92 -8.39 -2.27 3.12
N ILE A 93 -8.50 -0.95 3.36
CA ILE A 93 -7.38 -0.22 3.99
C ILE A 93 -7.32 -0.62 5.45
N VAL A 94 -6.29 -1.39 5.81
CA VAL A 94 -6.09 -1.93 7.17
C VAL A 94 -5.09 -1.11 7.97
N ALA A 95 -4.24 -0.31 7.31
CA ALA A 95 -3.24 0.51 7.95
C ALA A 95 -2.84 1.72 7.09
N VAL A 96 -2.48 2.81 7.77
CA VAL A 96 -1.83 3.98 7.20
C VAL A 96 -0.45 4.15 7.84
N LEU A 97 0.60 4.00 7.06
CA LEU A 97 1.98 4.18 7.49
C LEU A 97 2.46 5.57 7.10
N VAL A 98 3.03 6.31 8.05
CA VAL A 98 3.58 7.66 7.83
C VAL A 98 5.05 7.67 8.24
N SER A 99 5.92 8.14 7.35
CA SER A 99 7.37 8.18 7.58
C SER A 99 7.83 9.35 8.46
N SER A 100 6.96 10.34 8.70
CA SER A 100 7.22 11.50 9.55
C SER A 100 5.92 12.02 10.15
N SER A 101 6.00 12.56 11.36
CA SER A 101 4.86 13.17 12.07
C SER A 101 4.28 14.37 11.32
N GLU A 102 5.08 15.07 10.53
CA GLU A 102 4.64 16.22 9.73
C GLU A 102 3.64 15.83 8.62
N LEU A 103 3.71 14.58 8.16
CA LEU A 103 2.85 14.05 7.11
C LEU A 103 1.48 13.59 7.64
N VAL A 104 1.30 13.52 8.97
CA VAL A 104 0.02 13.14 9.59
C VAL A 104 -1.10 14.08 9.16
N ASN A 105 -0.80 15.37 9.02
CA ASN A 105 -1.77 16.39 8.58
C ASN A 105 -2.22 16.20 7.11
N GLN A 106 -1.51 15.39 6.33
CA GLN A 106 -1.85 15.07 4.94
C GLN A 106 -2.68 13.78 4.83
N VAL A 107 -2.82 13.03 5.93
CA VAL A 107 -3.65 11.83 5.99
C VAL A 107 -5.12 12.26 6.04
N PRO A 108 -6.00 11.69 5.19
CA PRO A 108 -7.42 11.97 5.25
C PRO A 108 -7.99 11.63 6.63
N SER A 109 -8.80 12.53 7.19
CA SER A 109 -9.32 12.42 8.56
C SER A 109 -10.05 11.10 8.85
N PHE A 110 -10.69 10.51 7.85
CA PHE A 110 -11.41 9.23 7.96
C PHE A 110 -10.50 8.00 8.03
N LEU A 111 -9.18 8.17 7.93
CA LEU A 111 -8.19 7.09 8.05
C LEU A 111 -7.26 7.26 9.27
N LEU A 112 -7.49 8.28 10.10
CA LEU A 112 -6.65 8.58 11.25
C LEU A 112 -6.71 7.49 12.33
N ASP A 113 -7.80 6.71 12.40
CA ASP A 113 -7.92 5.56 13.31
C ASP A 113 -6.97 4.40 12.96
N LYS A 114 -6.47 4.37 11.71
CA LYS A 114 -5.58 3.31 11.19
C LYS A 114 -4.12 3.76 11.10
N LEU A 115 -3.81 4.93 11.67
CA LEU A 115 -2.52 5.59 11.56
C LEU A 115 -1.45 4.87 12.39
N MET A 116 -0.30 4.64 11.78
CA MET A 116 0.90 4.12 12.43
C MET A 116 2.10 4.99 12.05
N VAL A 117 2.60 5.78 13.00
CA VAL A 117 3.78 6.64 12.82
C VAL A 117 5.05 5.82 13.02
N SER A 118 5.97 5.91 12.06
CA SER A 118 7.27 5.22 12.05
C SER A 118 8.41 6.09 12.55
#